data_AF-A0A640QHP6-F1
#
_entry.id   AF-A0A640QHP6-F1
#
_cell.length_a   1.000
_cell.length_b   1.000
_cell.length_c   1.000
_cell.angle_alpha   90.00
_cell.angle_beta   90.00
_cell.angle_gamma   90.00
#
_symmetry.space_group_name_H-M   'P 1'
#
loop_
_entity.id
_entity.type
_entity.pdbx_description
1 polymer ?
#
loop_
_entity_poly.entity_id
_entity_poly.type
_entity_poly.pdbx_seq_one_letter_code
_entity_poly.pdbx_strand_id
1 'polypeptide(L)'
;MLRTLTLLSAALLASQVSYVAMAQDASSNEAIQPSTSASVEKSVEESNRFQTAFLKRQVDQTMSVGRAISSIAGHYPQEIVSIVDIALDTYPDKYREIIFAAISAQPSSTEEIVQLAIEKEVSSCPNIVQLAIKAEPTYVDFVVHAAAVSTPEELDEIVRVAVLTQPDAADSIVQTLSQEHPNRIVEIMTSALNAVPFVGEYVVDALLAVFPNEAQTVVETAVRESSEQREQVIRILSTAQHAGVTHDKLKEYAMSAGLSEEDFDSAVAN
;
A
#
# COMPACT_ATOMS: atom_id res chain seq x y z
N MET A 1 39.02 41.28 -27.25
CA MET A 1 38.83 42.66 -26.75
C MET A 1 38.28 42.61 -25.32
N LEU A 2 38.35 43.73 -24.59
CA LEU A 2 38.02 44.00 -23.16
C LEU A 2 36.83 43.19 -22.58
N ARG A 3 36.74 42.74 -21.31
CA ARG A 3 37.38 43.01 -19.99
C ARG A 3 36.79 44.15 -19.11
N THR A 4 35.85 43.79 -18.22
CA THR A 4 35.44 44.36 -16.88
C THR A 4 34.43 43.36 -16.25
N LEU A 5 34.26 43.07 -14.94
CA LEU A 5 34.91 43.41 -13.64
C LEU A 5 34.38 44.64 -12.84
N THR A 6 34.21 44.45 -11.50
CA THR A 6 33.82 45.39 -10.39
C THR A 6 32.32 45.77 -10.25
N LEU A 7 31.71 46.00 -9.05
CA LEU A 7 32.18 46.05 -7.64
C LEU A 7 31.04 45.81 -6.60
N LEU A 8 31.44 45.61 -5.33
CA LEU A 8 30.70 45.50 -4.04
C LEU A 8 29.36 46.25 -3.86
N SER A 9 28.48 45.67 -3.01
CA SER A 9 28.08 46.31 -1.74
C SER A 9 27.48 45.31 -0.73
N ALA A 10 27.89 45.44 0.53
CA ALA A 10 27.32 44.74 1.68
C ALA A 10 26.67 45.75 2.62
N ALA A 11 25.60 45.36 3.32
CA ALA A 11 24.97 46.18 4.36
C ALA A 11 24.70 45.34 5.62
N LEU A 12 25.61 45.44 6.59
CA LEU A 12 25.37 45.13 8.00
C LEU A 12 24.66 46.33 8.66
N LEU A 13 23.66 46.09 9.49
CA LEU A 13 23.22 46.92 10.63
C LEU A 13 22.30 46.02 11.48
N ALA A 14 22.77 45.39 12.55
CA ALA A 14 23.05 45.96 13.88
C ALA A 14 21.83 45.89 14.83
N SER A 15 21.96 44.94 15.77
CA SER A 15 21.29 44.80 17.06
C SER A 15 20.58 46.04 17.66
N GLN A 16 19.42 45.78 18.27
CA GLN A 16 19.03 46.42 19.53
C GLN A 16 18.54 45.35 20.52
N VAL A 17 19.38 45.04 21.52
CA VAL A 17 18.97 44.36 22.75
C VAL A 17 18.80 45.43 23.81
N SER A 18 17.58 45.62 24.31
CA SER A 18 17.31 46.57 25.39
C SER A 18 17.20 45.86 26.73
N TYR A 19 18.25 45.95 27.54
CA TYR A 19 18.21 45.64 28.98
C TYR A 19 17.97 46.93 29.79
N VAL A 20 16.79 47.06 30.38
CA VAL A 20 16.43 47.99 31.47
C VAL A 20 15.22 47.36 32.19
N ALA A 21 15.08 47.27 33.51
CA ALA A 21 16.03 47.25 34.63
C ALA A 21 15.28 46.59 35.83
N MET A 22 15.99 46.06 36.82
CA MET A 22 15.37 45.47 38.02
C MET A 22 14.82 46.53 38.98
N ALA A 23 13.58 46.36 39.43
CA ALA A 23 13.06 46.90 40.70
C ALA A 23 11.91 46.02 41.22
N GLN A 24 11.91 45.76 42.53
CA GLN A 24 10.85 45.04 43.27
C GLN A 24 9.56 45.91 43.33
N ASP A 25 8.36 45.43 43.64
CA ASP A 25 7.99 44.50 44.73
C ASP A 25 6.54 43.94 44.59
N ALA A 26 6.20 42.98 45.44
CA ALA A 26 4.84 42.58 45.89
C ALA A 26 3.79 42.01 44.90
N SER A 27 3.62 40.68 44.97
CA SER A 27 2.34 39.97 45.14
C SER A 27 1.16 40.21 44.16
N SER A 28 1.00 39.29 43.18
CA SER A 28 -0.28 38.62 42.93
C SER A 28 -0.10 37.24 42.30
N ASN A 29 -0.79 36.24 42.85
CA ASN A 29 -0.78 34.86 42.37
C ASN A 29 -1.97 34.65 41.42
N GLU A 30 -1.73 34.62 40.11
CA GLU A 30 -2.73 34.24 39.11
C GLU A 30 -2.20 33.14 38.18
N ALA A 31 -3.02 32.11 37.99
CA ALA A 31 -2.63 30.89 37.30
C ALA A 31 -2.67 31.05 35.78
N ILE A 32 -1.55 30.75 35.12
CA ILE A 32 -1.51 30.61 33.66
C ILE A 32 -1.94 29.17 33.31
N GLN A 33 -3.22 29.00 32.93
CA GLN A 33 -3.67 27.82 32.19
C GLN A 33 -3.49 28.05 30.67
N PRO A 34 -3.20 27.00 29.88
CA PRO A 34 -2.89 27.14 28.46
C PRO A 34 -4.16 27.34 27.61
N SER A 35 -4.24 28.45 26.88
CA SER A 35 -5.41 28.82 26.05
C SER A 35 -5.27 28.46 24.57
N THR A 36 -4.37 27.52 24.22
CA THR A 36 -3.97 27.27 22.83
C THR A 36 -4.91 26.34 22.05
N SER A 37 -5.52 25.33 22.68
CA SER A 37 -6.30 24.29 21.97
C SER A 37 -7.59 24.82 21.32
N ALA A 38 -8.40 25.60 22.07
CA ALA A 38 -9.73 26.05 21.62
C ALA A 38 -9.71 26.94 20.38
N SER A 39 -8.58 27.62 20.11
CA SER A 39 -8.42 28.45 18.90
C SER A 39 -8.14 27.61 17.65
N VAL A 40 -7.47 26.47 17.81
CA VAL A 40 -7.10 25.56 16.71
C VAL A 40 -8.31 24.71 16.31
N GLU A 41 -8.97 24.09 17.29
CA GLU A 41 -10.19 23.27 17.08
C GLU A 41 -11.24 24.02 16.27
N LYS A 42 -11.54 25.26 16.66
CA LYS A 42 -12.52 26.11 15.95
C LYS A 42 -12.12 26.38 14.49
N SER A 43 -10.82 26.55 14.20
CA SER A 43 -10.35 26.79 12.82
C SER A 43 -10.47 25.56 11.92
N VAL A 44 -10.29 24.35 12.49
CA VAL A 44 -10.48 23.08 11.79
C VAL A 44 -11.97 22.85 11.51
N GLU A 45 -12.85 23.09 12.49
CA GLU A 45 -14.31 23.00 12.29
C GLU A 45 -14.81 23.95 11.20
N GLU A 46 -14.32 25.19 11.16
CA GLU A 46 -14.69 26.17 10.12
C GLU A 46 -14.21 25.74 8.72
N SER A 47 -13.00 25.18 8.61
CA SER A 47 -12.46 24.61 7.36
C SER A 47 -13.30 23.42 6.86
N ASN A 48 -13.52 22.42 7.72
CA ASN A 48 -14.27 21.21 7.37
C ASN A 48 -15.70 21.56 6.93
N ARG A 49 -16.34 22.55 7.58
CA ARG A 49 -17.67 23.05 7.15
C ARG A 49 -17.64 23.71 5.77
N PHE A 50 -16.59 24.45 5.43
CA PHE A 50 -16.43 25.04 4.10
C PHE A 50 -16.21 23.95 3.03
N GLN A 51 -15.27 23.03 3.26
CA GLN A 51 -14.99 21.90 2.38
C GLN A 51 -16.22 21.01 2.18
N THR A 52 -16.99 20.73 3.24
CA THR A 52 -18.27 19.99 3.16
C THR A 52 -19.29 20.71 2.28
N ALA A 53 -19.44 22.03 2.43
CA ALA A 53 -20.38 22.81 1.61
C ALA A 53 -19.93 22.88 0.14
N PHE A 54 -18.62 22.99 -0.10
CA PHE A 54 -18.02 22.96 -1.43
C PHE A 54 -18.23 21.60 -2.12
N LEU A 55 -17.93 20.49 -1.41
CA LEU A 55 -18.15 19.13 -1.91
C LEU A 55 -19.62 18.91 -2.28
N LYS A 56 -20.57 19.22 -1.38
CA LYS A 56 -22.02 19.07 -1.64
C LYS A 56 -22.45 19.83 -2.88
N ARG A 57 -22.02 21.09 -3.02
CA ARG A 57 -22.28 21.90 -4.22
C ARG A 57 -21.69 21.28 -5.49
N GLN A 58 -20.48 20.71 -5.42
CA GLN A 58 -19.87 20.05 -6.56
C GLN A 58 -20.66 18.79 -6.95
N VAL A 59 -21.10 17.97 -5.98
CA VAL A 59 -21.96 16.79 -6.20
C VAL A 59 -23.29 17.18 -6.85
N ASP A 60 -23.94 18.25 -6.38
CA ASP A 60 -25.18 18.77 -6.96
C ASP A 60 -25.00 19.23 -8.43
N GLN A 61 -23.80 19.70 -8.79
CA GLN A 61 -23.46 20.12 -10.16
C GLN A 61 -23.06 18.96 -11.08
N THR A 62 -22.38 17.93 -10.56
CA THR A 62 -21.91 16.77 -11.33
C THR A 62 -22.89 15.61 -11.36
N MET A 63 -23.92 15.62 -10.49
CA MET A 63 -24.87 14.53 -10.24
C MET A 63 -24.22 13.19 -9.80
N SER A 64 -22.96 13.21 -9.37
CA SER A 64 -22.20 12.02 -8.94
C SER A 64 -21.06 12.42 -8.01
N VAL A 65 -20.86 11.62 -6.95
CA VAL A 65 -19.82 11.87 -5.94
C VAL A 65 -18.44 11.64 -6.56
N GLY A 66 -18.23 10.54 -7.28
CA GLY A 66 -16.95 10.27 -7.94
C GLY A 66 -16.58 11.35 -8.96
N ARG A 67 -17.54 11.82 -9.76
CA ARG A 67 -17.30 12.94 -10.69
C ARG A 67 -16.93 14.24 -9.98
N ALA A 68 -17.50 14.49 -8.80
CA ALA A 68 -17.10 15.63 -7.97
C ALA A 68 -15.67 15.44 -7.44
N ILE A 69 -15.36 14.27 -6.88
CA ILE A 69 -14.04 13.92 -6.32
C ILE A 69 -12.94 14.03 -7.39
N SER A 70 -13.07 13.37 -8.55
CA SER A 70 -12.06 13.47 -9.62
C SER A 70 -11.92 14.91 -10.16
N SER A 71 -13.01 15.68 -10.20
CA SER A 71 -12.96 17.10 -10.59
C SER A 71 -12.23 17.96 -9.56
N ILE A 72 -12.33 17.64 -8.27
CA ILE A 72 -11.63 18.34 -7.19
C ILE A 72 -10.16 17.93 -7.19
N ALA A 73 -9.85 16.63 -7.25
CA ALA A 73 -8.49 16.09 -7.33
C ALA A 73 -7.66 16.76 -8.45
N GLY A 74 -8.23 16.86 -9.66
CA GLY A 74 -7.54 17.46 -10.81
C GLY A 74 -7.26 18.97 -10.71
N HIS A 75 -7.86 19.69 -9.76
CA HIS A 75 -7.64 21.13 -9.55
C HIS A 75 -6.99 21.45 -8.19
N TYR A 76 -7.20 20.60 -7.19
CA TYR A 76 -6.77 20.76 -5.81
C TYR A 76 -6.14 19.45 -5.29
N PRO A 77 -5.07 18.93 -5.93
CA PRO A 77 -4.51 17.62 -5.61
C PRO A 77 -3.93 17.55 -4.19
N GLN A 78 -3.54 18.68 -3.60
CA GLN A 78 -3.04 18.78 -2.23
C GLN A 78 -4.14 18.64 -1.17
N GLU A 79 -5.41 18.86 -1.54
CA GLU A 79 -6.56 18.82 -0.64
C GLU A 79 -7.31 17.47 -0.70
N ILE A 80 -6.90 16.56 -1.59
CA ILE A 80 -7.73 15.40 -1.96
C ILE A 80 -8.01 14.47 -0.77
N VAL A 81 -7.04 14.24 0.12
CA VAL A 81 -7.19 13.36 1.28
C VAL A 81 -8.22 13.94 2.26
N SER A 82 -8.15 15.25 2.55
CA SER A 82 -9.13 15.95 3.39
C SER A 82 -10.54 16.00 2.75
N ILE A 83 -10.62 16.08 1.42
CA ILE A 83 -11.90 16.02 0.70
C ILE A 83 -12.47 14.60 0.70
N VAL A 84 -11.63 13.56 0.60
CA VAL A 84 -12.04 12.15 0.70
C VAL A 84 -12.53 11.82 2.11
N ASP A 85 -11.83 12.29 3.15
CA ASP A 85 -12.22 12.19 4.56
C ASP A 85 -13.67 12.67 4.77
N ILE A 86 -13.94 13.91 4.37
CA ILE A 86 -15.27 14.53 4.41
C ILE A 86 -16.29 13.81 3.52
N ALA A 87 -15.87 13.27 2.37
CA ALA A 87 -16.75 12.55 1.45
C ALA A 87 -17.19 11.19 1.99
N LEU A 88 -16.29 10.45 2.65
CA LEU A 88 -16.61 9.18 3.29
C LEU A 88 -17.58 9.39 4.47
N ASP A 89 -17.41 10.45 5.25
CA ASP A 89 -18.35 10.82 6.32
C ASP A 89 -19.71 11.31 5.78
N THR A 90 -19.71 12.03 4.67
CA THR A 90 -20.94 12.61 4.08
C THR A 90 -21.74 11.59 3.26
N TYR A 91 -21.06 10.65 2.61
CA TYR A 91 -21.64 9.69 1.66
C TYR A 91 -21.04 8.28 1.86
N PRO A 92 -21.17 7.65 3.04
CA PRO A 92 -20.53 6.35 3.32
C PRO A 92 -20.97 5.24 2.35
N ASP A 93 -22.25 5.22 1.96
CA ASP A 93 -22.79 4.30 0.93
C ASP A 93 -22.12 4.44 -0.45
N LYS A 94 -21.31 5.47 -0.66
CA LYS A 94 -20.58 5.78 -1.89
C LYS A 94 -19.07 5.57 -1.77
N TYR A 95 -18.57 4.93 -0.70
CA TYR A 95 -17.13 4.70 -0.48
C TYR A 95 -16.42 4.14 -1.73
N ARG A 96 -17.05 3.18 -2.44
CA ARG A 96 -16.50 2.60 -3.68
C ARG A 96 -16.28 3.62 -4.79
N GLU A 97 -17.22 4.54 -4.95
CA GLU A 97 -17.19 5.59 -5.97
C GLU A 97 -16.17 6.67 -5.58
N ILE A 98 -16.07 7.00 -4.28
CA ILE A 98 -15.14 8.00 -3.73
C ILE A 98 -13.69 7.53 -3.85
N ILE A 99 -13.35 6.36 -3.30
CA ILE A 99 -11.98 5.84 -3.25
C ILE A 99 -11.44 5.63 -4.67
N PHE A 100 -12.23 4.99 -5.55
CA PHE A 100 -11.84 4.77 -6.93
C PHE A 100 -11.61 6.10 -7.67
N ALA A 101 -12.54 7.06 -7.54
CA ALA A 101 -12.44 8.35 -8.20
C ALA A 101 -11.29 9.23 -7.68
N ALA A 102 -10.89 9.07 -6.42
CA ALA A 102 -9.77 9.77 -5.82
C ALA A 102 -8.43 9.17 -6.25
N ILE A 103 -8.27 7.85 -6.13
CA ILE A 103 -7.04 7.13 -6.49
C ILE A 103 -6.74 7.27 -7.99
N SER A 104 -7.72 7.00 -8.87
CA SER A 104 -7.50 7.14 -10.32
C SER A 104 -7.27 8.59 -10.78
N ALA A 105 -7.62 9.59 -9.97
CA ALA A 105 -7.37 11.00 -10.29
C ALA A 105 -6.08 11.54 -9.66
N GLN A 106 -5.65 11.00 -8.52
CA GLN A 106 -4.41 11.38 -7.82
C GLN A 106 -3.68 10.14 -7.28
N PRO A 107 -3.02 9.34 -8.14
CA PRO A 107 -2.26 8.15 -7.73
C PRO A 107 -1.24 8.36 -6.61
N SER A 108 -0.62 9.55 -6.53
CA SER A 108 0.37 9.85 -5.49
C SER A 108 -0.19 9.89 -4.06
N SER A 109 -1.51 9.92 -3.90
CA SER A 109 -2.18 9.91 -2.59
C SER A 109 -2.81 8.56 -2.26
N THR A 110 -2.50 7.50 -3.03
CA THR A 110 -3.09 6.16 -2.88
C THR A 110 -2.91 5.60 -1.47
N GLU A 111 -1.70 5.68 -0.91
CA GLU A 111 -1.36 5.17 0.42
C GLU A 111 -2.23 5.82 1.51
N GLU A 112 -2.25 7.16 1.55
CA GLU A 112 -3.06 7.95 2.50
C GLU A 112 -4.56 7.69 2.34
N ILE A 113 -5.06 7.55 1.11
CA ILE A 113 -6.48 7.27 0.84
C ILE A 113 -6.88 5.85 1.28
N VAL A 114 -5.99 4.86 1.09
CA VAL A 114 -6.22 3.48 1.54
C VAL A 114 -6.22 3.39 3.06
N GLN A 115 -5.22 3.98 3.71
CA GLN A 115 -5.15 4.06 5.18
C GLN A 115 -6.40 4.73 5.75
N LEU A 116 -6.76 5.91 5.26
CA LEU A 116 -7.96 6.66 5.67
C LEU A 116 -9.26 5.85 5.52
N ALA A 117 -9.39 5.06 4.43
CA ALA A 117 -10.56 4.21 4.22
C ALA A 117 -10.63 3.04 5.21
N ILE A 118 -9.48 2.47 5.58
CA ILE A 118 -9.37 1.40 6.58
C ILE A 118 -9.66 1.96 7.98
N GLU A 119 -9.04 3.08 8.35
CA GLU A 119 -9.26 3.78 9.64
C GLU A 119 -10.72 4.20 9.87
N LYS A 120 -11.46 4.52 8.80
CA LYS A 120 -12.90 4.82 8.85
C LYS A 120 -13.81 3.58 8.80
N GLU A 121 -13.26 2.37 8.70
CA GLU A 121 -14.00 1.10 8.63
C GLU A 121 -15.08 1.06 7.53
N VAL A 122 -14.91 1.78 6.42
CA VAL A 122 -15.96 1.93 5.38
C VAL A 122 -16.24 0.63 4.62
N SER A 123 -15.32 -0.32 4.69
CA SER A 123 -15.46 -1.71 4.28
C SER A 123 -14.36 -2.55 4.95
N SER A 124 -14.32 -3.86 4.70
CA SER A 124 -13.17 -4.68 5.12
C SER A 124 -11.91 -4.31 4.34
N CYS A 125 -10.74 -4.43 4.97
CA CYS A 125 -9.46 -4.12 4.35
C CYS A 125 -9.26 -4.79 2.96
N PRO A 126 -9.58 -6.08 2.75
CA PRO A 126 -9.40 -6.73 1.45
C PRO A 126 -10.31 -6.15 0.35
N ASN A 127 -11.50 -5.64 0.70
CA ASN A 127 -12.37 -4.95 -0.24
C ASN A 127 -11.81 -3.58 -0.65
N ILE A 128 -11.13 -2.89 0.26
CA ILE A 128 -10.46 -1.60 0.00
C ILE A 128 -9.21 -1.84 -0.87
N VAL A 129 -8.37 -2.83 -0.51
CA VAL A 129 -7.19 -3.26 -1.29
C VAL A 129 -7.59 -3.60 -2.73
N GLN A 130 -8.59 -4.47 -2.93
CA GLN A 130 -9.05 -4.82 -4.28
C GLN A 130 -9.54 -3.59 -5.06
N LEU A 131 -10.25 -2.67 -4.41
CA LEU A 131 -10.78 -1.48 -5.05
C LEU A 131 -9.67 -0.51 -5.47
N ALA A 132 -8.68 -0.30 -4.60
CA ALA A 132 -7.56 0.59 -4.84
C ALA A 132 -6.64 0.07 -5.96
N ILE A 133 -6.30 -1.22 -5.96
CA ILE A 133 -5.51 -1.84 -7.05
C ILE A 133 -6.27 -1.76 -8.38
N LYS A 134 -7.60 -1.94 -8.39
CA LYS A 134 -8.43 -1.75 -9.60
C LYS A 134 -8.51 -0.29 -10.07
N ALA A 135 -8.32 0.67 -9.17
CA ALA A 135 -8.34 2.10 -9.48
C ALA A 135 -7.00 2.57 -10.05
N GLU A 136 -5.88 2.03 -9.55
CA GLU A 136 -4.53 2.29 -10.07
C GLU A 136 -3.60 1.06 -9.84
N PRO A 137 -3.48 0.16 -10.82
CA PRO A 137 -2.66 -1.05 -10.69
C PRO A 137 -1.17 -0.78 -10.51
N THR A 138 -0.67 0.37 -10.99
CA THR A 138 0.76 0.72 -10.92
C THR A 138 1.22 1.06 -9.50
N TYR A 139 0.29 1.37 -8.59
CA TYR A 139 0.56 1.75 -7.20
C TYR A 139 0.29 0.62 -6.20
N VAL A 140 0.20 -0.63 -6.68
CA VAL A 140 -0.13 -1.80 -5.86
C VAL A 140 0.77 -1.98 -4.64
N ASP A 141 2.08 -1.71 -4.74
CA ASP A 141 3.01 -1.77 -3.61
C ASP A 141 2.60 -0.83 -2.46
N PHE A 142 2.18 0.40 -2.78
CA PHE A 142 1.67 1.37 -1.80
C PHE A 142 0.33 0.94 -1.19
N VAL A 143 -0.55 0.30 -1.98
CA VAL A 143 -1.82 -0.23 -1.47
C VAL A 143 -1.59 -1.35 -0.46
N VAL A 144 -0.72 -2.31 -0.78
CA VAL A 144 -0.46 -3.44 0.12
C VAL A 144 0.34 -3.00 1.33
N HIS A 145 1.24 -2.01 1.20
CA HIS A 145 1.93 -1.38 2.34
C HIS A 145 0.92 -0.76 3.33
N ALA A 146 0.09 0.18 2.85
CA ALA A 146 -0.90 0.85 3.68
C ALA A 146 -1.82 -0.15 4.40
N ALA A 147 -2.27 -1.19 3.68
CA ALA A 147 -3.10 -2.25 4.23
C ALA A 147 -2.38 -3.10 5.29
N ALA A 148 -1.15 -3.56 5.00
CA ALA A 148 -0.40 -4.44 5.90
C ALA A 148 0.08 -3.71 7.18
N VAL A 149 0.30 -2.40 7.10
CA VAL A 149 0.57 -1.54 8.26
C VAL A 149 -0.70 -1.29 9.07
N SER A 150 -1.85 -1.07 8.42
CA SER A 150 -3.13 -0.74 9.08
C SER A 150 -3.79 -1.95 9.75
N THR A 151 -3.74 -3.12 9.12
CA THR A 151 -4.33 -4.39 9.63
C THR A 151 -3.34 -5.55 9.48
N PRO A 152 -2.28 -5.62 10.32
CA PRO A 152 -1.22 -6.65 10.23
C PRO A 152 -1.73 -8.09 10.49
N GLU A 153 -2.91 -8.24 11.06
CA GLU A 153 -3.63 -9.50 11.26
C GLU A 153 -4.35 -10.04 10.01
N GLU A 154 -4.63 -9.19 9.01
CA GLU A 154 -5.23 -9.59 7.73
C GLU A 154 -4.17 -9.77 6.61
N LEU A 155 -2.88 -9.87 6.96
CA LEU A 155 -1.75 -9.90 6.01
C LEU A 155 -1.87 -11.01 4.95
N ASP A 156 -2.30 -12.22 5.36
CA ASP A 156 -2.50 -13.34 4.45
C ASP A 156 -3.57 -13.03 3.40
N GLU A 157 -4.72 -12.49 3.81
CA GLU A 157 -5.84 -12.11 2.95
C GLU A 157 -5.51 -10.87 2.08
N ILE A 158 -4.74 -9.90 2.60
CA ILE A 158 -4.21 -8.76 1.83
C ILE A 158 -3.34 -9.26 0.68
N VAL A 159 -2.37 -10.13 0.97
CA VAL A 159 -1.52 -10.76 -0.05
C VAL A 159 -2.39 -11.48 -1.08
N ARG A 160 -3.27 -12.38 -0.61
CA ARG A 160 -4.15 -13.21 -1.45
C ARG A 160 -4.97 -12.36 -2.43
N VAL A 161 -5.61 -11.31 -1.92
CA VAL A 161 -6.45 -10.42 -2.73
C VAL A 161 -5.63 -9.53 -3.65
N ALA A 162 -4.46 -9.05 -3.21
CA ALA A 162 -3.59 -8.23 -4.05
C ALA A 162 -3.07 -9.02 -5.26
N VAL A 163 -2.51 -10.21 -5.05
CA VAL A 163 -1.98 -11.04 -6.15
C VAL A 163 -3.11 -11.52 -7.07
N LEU A 164 -4.30 -11.85 -6.56
CA LEU A 164 -5.46 -12.18 -7.40
C LEU A 164 -5.99 -11.00 -8.20
N THR A 165 -5.81 -9.77 -7.72
CA THR A 165 -6.29 -8.56 -8.39
C THR A 165 -5.29 -8.06 -9.44
N GLN A 166 -3.99 -8.21 -9.18
CA GLN A 166 -2.91 -7.85 -10.10
C GLN A 166 -1.81 -8.94 -10.14
N PRO A 167 -2.05 -10.08 -10.84
CA PRO A 167 -1.09 -11.19 -10.91
C PRO A 167 0.27 -10.78 -11.49
N ASP A 168 0.29 -9.87 -12.46
CA ASP A 168 1.50 -9.38 -13.12
C ASP A 168 2.45 -8.62 -12.17
N ALA A 169 1.97 -8.21 -10.99
CA ALA A 169 2.77 -7.53 -9.96
C ALA A 169 3.02 -8.40 -8.72
N ALA A 170 2.68 -9.70 -8.76
CA ALA A 170 2.78 -10.59 -7.61
C ALA A 170 4.20 -10.68 -7.04
N ASP A 171 5.24 -10.68 -7.90
CA ASP A 171 6.64 -10.63 -7.49
C ASP A 171 6.94 -9.35 -6.66
N SER A 172 6.44 -8.19 -7.09
CA SER A 172 6.61 -6.90 -6.40
C SER A 172 5.89 -6.88 -5.06
N ILE A 173 4.64 -7.34 -5.03
CA ILE A 173 3.82 -7.47 -3.81
C ILE A 173 4.54 -8.33 -2.76
N VAL A 174 4.98 -9.53 -3.17
CA VAL A 174 5.69 -10.46 -2.29
C VAL A 174 7.02 -9.86 -1.84
N GLN A 175 7.77 -9.22 -2.73
CA GLN A 175 9.06 -8.59 -2.40
C GLN A 175 8.92 -7.41 -1.42
N THR A 176 7.95 -6.52 -1.63
CA THR A 176 7.67 -5.35 -0.78
C THR A 176 7.28 -5.82 0.63
N LEU A 177 6.24 -6.64 0.74
CA LEU A 177 5.74 -7.12 2.03
C LEU A 177 6.77 -7.99 2.77
N SER A 178 7.61 -8.76 2.06
CA SER A 178 8.68 -9.56 2.67
C SER A 178 9.80 -8.71 3.27
N GLN A 179 10.11 -7.55 2.67
CA GLN A 179 11.10 -6.61 3.22
C GLN A 179 10.58 -5.88 4.45
N GLU A 180 9.29 -5.53 4.46
CA GLU A 180 8.63 -4.78 5.53
C GLU A 180 8.24 -5.66 6.71
N HIS A 181 7.89 -6.92 6.45
CA HIS A 181 7.55 -7.92 7.45
C HIS A 181 8.44 -9.18 7.38
N PRO A 182 9.77 -9.09 7.64
CA PRO A 182 10.68 -10.24 7.55
C PRO A 182 10.28 -11.45 8.39
N ASN A 183 9.59 -11.21 9.51
CA ASN A 183 9.09 -12.27 10.41
C ASN A 183 7.83 -12.99 9.88
N ARG A 184 7.22 -12.50 8.79
CA ARG A 184 6.01 -13.04 8.16
C ARG A 184 6.26 -13.56 6.73
N ILE A 185 7.51 -13.63 6.26
CA ILE A 185 7.88 -14.07 4.90
C ILE A 185 7.19 -15.38 4.51
N VAL A 186 7.15 -16.37 5.42
CA VAL A 186 6.53 -17.69 5.16
C VAL A 186 5.05 -17.56 4.80
N GLU A 187 4.33 -16.71 5.53
CA GLU A 187 2.90 -16.49 5.39
C GLU A 187 2.58 -15.73 4.10
N ILE A 188 3.38 -14.71 3.79
CA ILE A 188 3.30 -13.95 2.53
C ILE A 188 3.52 -14.88 1.33
N MET A 189 4.62 -15.64 1.36
CA MET A 189 5.00 -16.58 0.30
C MET A 189 3.94 -17.68 0.12
N THR A 190 3.47 -18.28 1.21
CA THR A 190 2.45 -19.33 1.17
C THR A 190 1.10 -18.80 0.67
N SER A 191 0.69 -17.60 1.12
CA SER A 191 -0.55 -16.98 0.64
C SER A 191 -0.48 -16.66 -0.85
N ALA A 192 0.62 -16.07 -1.32
CA ALA A 192 0.83 -15.80 -2.75
C ALA A 192 0.81 -17.07 -3.60
N LEU A 193 1.48 -18.14 -3.16
CA LEU A 193 1.52 -19.44 -3.86
C LEU A 193 0.14 -20.09 -3.97
N ASN A 194 -0.65 -20.04 -2.90
CA ASN A 194 -2.02 -20.57 -2.86
C ASN A 194 -3.00 -19.76 -3.73
N ALA A 195 -2.69 -18.49 -3.97
CA ALA A 195 -3.58 -17.56 -4.65
C ALA A 195 -3.32 -17.50 -6.16
N VAL A 196 -2.06 -17.54 -6.59
CA VAL A 196 -1.64 -17.32 -7.97
C VAL A 196 -0.51 -18.28 -8.34
N PRO A 197 -0.73 -19.25 -9.25
CA PRO A 197 0.33 -20.22 -9.64
C PRO A 197 1.50 -19.59 -10.42
N PHE A 198 1.29 -18.41 -11.02
CA PHE A 198 2.30 -17.70 -11.79
C PHE A 198 3.53 -17.27 -10.95
N VAL A 199 3.39 -17.10 -9.63
CA VAL A 199 4.50 -16.76 -8.71
C VAL A 199 5.36 -17.98 -8.32
N GLY A 200 4.97 -19.17 -8.80
CA GLY A 200 5.48 -20.45 -8.32
C GLY A 200 7.00 -20.65 -8.37
N GLU A 201 7.71 -20.14 -9.38
CA GLU A 201 9.17 -20.36 -9.50
C GLU A 201 9.96 -19.72 -8.35
N TYR A 202 9.89 -18.39 -8.19
CA TYR A 202 10.65 -17.68 -7.17
C TYR A 202 10.18 -17.97 -5.75
N VAL A 203 8.86 -18.19 -5.57
CA VAL A 203 8.31 -18.55 -4.27
C VAL A 203 8.77 -19.94 -3.85
N VAL A 204 8.85 -20.91 -4.77
CA VAL A 204 9.41 -22.23 -4.48
C VAL A 204 10.91 -22.14 -4.15
N ASP A 205 11.71 -21.39 -4.91
CA ASP A 205 13.15 -21.21 -4.58
C ASP A 205 13.34 -20.61 -3.18
N ALA A 206 12.65 -19.50 -2.89
CA ALA A 206 12.74 -18.81 -1.60
C ALA A 206 12.25 -19.67 -0.43
N LEU A 207 11.11 -20.37 -0.59
CA LEU A 207 10.58 -21.24 0.46
C LEU A 207 11.49 -22.46 0.69
N LEU A 208 12.06 -23.07 -0.35
CA LEU A 208 12.98 -24.20 -0.20
C LEU A 208 14.33 -23.78 0.42
N ALA A 209 14.81 -22.58 0.11
CA ALA A 209 16.03 -22.02 0.70
C ALA A 209 15.91 -21.77 2.22
N VAL A 210 14.72 -21.36 2.69
CA VAL A 210 14.47 -21.10 4.12
C VAL A 210 13.93 -22.34 4.86
N PHE A 211 13.10 -23.16 4.20
CA PHE A 211 12.41 -24.32 4.77
C PHE A 211 12.62 -25.60 3.94
N PRO A 212 13.86 -26.12 3.84
CA PRO A 212 14.15 -27.34 3.06
C PRO A 212 13.42 -28.59 3.55
N ASN A 213 12.86 -28.56 4.76
CA ASN A 213 12.06 -29.65 5.33
C ASN A 213 10.58 -29.62 4.87
N GLU A 214 10.08 -28.49 4.37
CA GLU A 214 8.69 -28.33 3.89
C GLU A 214 8.57 -28.54 2.37
N ALA A 215 9.64 -29.03 1.74
CA ALA A 215 9.75 -29.20 0.30
C ALA A 215 8.60 -29.99 -0.34
N GLN A 216 8.05 -30.98 0.38
CA GLN A 216 6.87 -31.71 -0.05
C GLN A 216 5.68 -30.77 -0.26
N THR A 217 5.25 -30.06 0.79
CA THR A 217 4.07 -29.21 0.76
C THR A 217 4.22 -28.05 -0.22
N VAL A 218 5.41 -27.45 -0.29
CA VAL A 218 5.74 -26.36 -1.22
C VAL A 218 5.64 -26.82 -2.67
N VAL A 219 6.30 -27.93 -3.04
CA VAL A 219 6.29 -28.44 -4.42
C VAL A 219 4.92 -29.01 -4.81
N GLU A 220 4.28 -29.79 -3.92
CA GLU A 220 2.94 -30.34 -4.18
C GLU A 220 1.91 -29.24 -4.46
N THR A 221 1.95 -28.16 -3.68
CA THR A 221 1.03 -27.03 -3.86
C THR A 221 1.35 -26.27 -5.14
N ALA A 222 2.61 -25.91 -5.36
CA ALA A 222 3.05 -25.20 -6.56
C ALA A 222 2.68 -25.94 -7.85
N VAL A 223 2.96 -27.26 -7.92
CA VAL A 223 2.63 -28.09 -9.09
C VAL A 223 1.12 -28.25 -9.28
N ARG A 224 0.35 -28.41 -8.20
CA ARG A 224 -1.12 -28.56 -8.27
C ARG A 224 -1.77 -27.30 -8.82
N GLU A 225 -1.47 -26.14 -8.22
CA GLU A 225 -2.07 -24.87 -8.66
C GLU A 225 -1.59 -24.48 -10.07
N SER A 226 -0.35 -24.86 -10.45
CA SER A 226 0.22 -24.59 -11.79
C SER A 226 -0.12 -25.63 -12.86
N SER A 227 -0.93 -26.65 -12.53
CA SER A 227 -1.15 -27.83 -13.39
C SER A 227 -1.72 -27.51 -14.79
N GLU A 228 -2.45 -26.42 -14.95
CA GLU A 228 -2.95 -25.94 -16.25
C GLU A 228 -1.85 -25.38 -17.17
N GLN A 229 -0.64 -25.13 -16.64
CA GLN A 229 0.46 -24.43 -17.32
C GLN A 229 1.75 -25.26 -17.33
N ARG A 230 1.93 -26.07 -18.38
CA ARG A 230 3.08 -26.98 -18.56
C ARG A 230 4.44 -26.29 -18.35
N GLU A 231 4.63 -25.08 -18.88
CA GLU A 231 5.89 -24.33 -18.70
C GLU A 231 6.16 -23.97 -17.23
N GLN A 232 5.12 -23.62 -16.48
CA GLN A 232 5.26 -23.24 -15.08
C GLN A 232 5.59 -24.46 -14.21
N VAL A 233 4.96 -25.60 -14.49
CA VAL A 233 5.32 -26.89 -13.86
C VAL A 233 6.78 -27.25 -14.14
N ILE A 234 7.26 -27.10 -15.38
CA ILE A 234 8.68 -27.33 -15.73
C ILE A 234 9.60 -26.45 -14.88
N ARG A 235 9.33 -25.14 -14.79
CA ARG A 235 10.12 -24.19 -13.99
C ARG A 235 10.11 -24.55 -12.50
N ILE A 236 8.95 -24.84 -11.92
CA ILE A 236 8.81 -25.28 -10.52
C ILE A 236 9.63 -26.54 -10.22
N LEU A 237 9.52 -27.57 -11.07
CA LEU A 237 10.24 -28.84 -10.86
C LEU A 237 11.76 -28.64 -11.00
N SER A 238 12.20 -27.88 -12.00
CA SER A 238 13.61 -27.52 -12.18
C SER A 238 14.15 -26.75 -10.98
N THR A 239 13.46 -25.73 -10.51
CA THR A 239 13.86 -24.94 -9.34
C THR A 239 13.93 -25.78 -8.08
N ALA A 240 12.94 -26.65 -7.82
CA ALA A 240 12.99 -27.56 -6.69
C ALA A 240 14.16 -28.54 -6.76
N GLN A 241 14.52 -29.01 -7.96
CA GLN A 241 15.71 -29.84 -8.17
C GLN A 241 17.01 -29.07 -7.89
N HIS A 242 17.11 -27.81 -8.34
CA HIS A 242 18.26 -26.92 -8.05
C HIS A 242 18.39 -26.60 -6.55
N ALA A 243 17.27 -26.43 -5.84
CA ALA A 243 17.23 -26.26 -4.39
C ALA A 243 17.55 -27.55 -3.60
N GLY A 244 17.80 -28.68 -4.29
CA GLY A 244 18.30 -29.92 -3.69
C GLY A 244 17.26 -31.01 -3.45
N VAL A 245 16.02 -30.85 -3.96
CA VAL A 245 15.03 -31.93 -3.93
C VAL A 245 15.46 -33.06 -4.88
N THR A 246 15.71 -34.24 -4.30
CA THR A 246 16.11 -35.44 -5.07
C THR A 246 15.03 -35.88 -6.06
N HIS A 247 15.42 -36.32 -7.26
CA HIS A 247 14.52 -36.73 -8.34
C HIS A 247 13.39 -37.67 -7.89
N ASP A 248 13.69 -38.70 -7.08
CA ASP A 248 12.68 -39.66 -6.58
C ASP A 248 11.58 -38.98 -5.75
N LYS A 249 11.97 -38.09 -4.83
CA LYS A 249 11.03 -37.27 -4.04
C LYS A 249 10.29 -36.26 -4.90
N LEU A 250 10.99 -35.65 -5.86
CA LEU A 250 10.38 -34.67 -6.76
C LEU A 250 9.26 -35.33 -7.59
N LYS A 251 9.47 -36.58 -8.03
CA LYS A 251 8.47 -37.42 -8.68
C LYS A 251 7.31 -37.75 -7.73
N GLU A 252 7.59 -38.16 -6.50
CA GLU A 252 6.57 -38.40 -5.46
C GLU A 252 5.68 -37.17 -5.20
N TYR A 253 6.27 -35.98 -5.09
CA TYR A 253 5.55 -34.73 -4.87
C TYR A 253 4.73 -34.32 -6.10
N ALA A 254 5.30 -34.41 -7.30
CA ALA A 254 4.59 -34.10 -8.54
C ALA A 254 3.39 -35.04 -8.79
N MET A 255 3.54 -36.34 -8.54
CA MET A 255 2.44 -37.29 -8.67
C MET A 255 1.37 -37.10 -7.58
N SER A 256 1.76 -36.75 -6.35
CA SER A 256 0.82 -36.39 -5.27
C SER A 256 0.03 -35.10 -5.57
N ALA A 257 0.62 -34.18 -6.35
CA ALA A 257 -0.05 -33.00 -6.90
C ALA A 257 -1.01 -33.29 -8.07
N GLY A 258 -1.03 -34.53 -8.59
CA GLY A 258 -1.87 -34.96 -9.71
C GLY A 258 -1.20 -34.94 -11.09
N LEU A 259 0.12 -34.69 -11.18
CA LEU A 259 0.85 -34.75 -12.44
C LEU A 259 1.01 -36.22 -12.91
N SER A 260 0.84 -36.47 -14.21
CA SER A 260 1.07 -37.81 -14.77
C SER A 260 2.57 -38.14 -14.84
N GLU A 261 2.90 -39.43 -14.85
CA GLU A 261 4.30 -39.88 -14.97
C GLU A 261 4.91 -39.46 -16.32
N GLU A 262 4.12 -39.50 -17.39
CA GLU A 262 4.53 -39.06 -18.74
C GLU A 262 4.77 -37.54 -18.81
N ASP A 263 3.95 -36.74 -18.11
CA ASP A 263 4.13 -35.29 -18.02
C ASP A 263 5.32 -34.91 -17.14
N PHE A 264 5.55 -35.63 -16.02
CA PHE A 264 6.74 -35.45 -15.18
C PHE A 264 8.03 -35.77 -15.94
N ASP A 265 8.11 -36.96 -16.55
CA ASP A 265 9.30 -37.38 -17.30
C ASP A 265 9.56 -36.41 -18.48
N SER A 266 8.50 -35.91 -19.14
CA SER A 266 8.61 -34.88 -20.17
C SER A 266 9.05 -33.50 -19.65
N ALA A 267 8.74 -33.17 -18.40
CA ALA A 267 9.05 -31.88 -17.79
C ALA A 267 10.49 -31.80 -17.27
N VAL A 268 11.07 -32.93 -16.84
CA VAL A 268 12.41 -33.00 -16.24
C VAL A 268 13.48 -33.46 -17.25
N ALA A 269 13.09 -33.83 -18.49
CA ALA A 269 14.00 -34.27 -19.55
C ALA A 269 14.53 -33.14 -20.48
N ASN A 270 14.20 -31.88 -20.22
CA ASN A 270 14.70 -30.70 -20.95
C ASN A 270 15.61 -29.83 -20.07
#